data_AF-A0A2G9TPP2-F1
#
_entry.id   AF-A0A2G9TPP2-F1
#
_cell.length_a   1.000
_cell.length_b   1.000
_cell.length_c   1.000
_cell.angle_alpha   90.00
_cell.angle_beta   90.00
_cell.angle_gamma   90.00
#
_symmetry.space_group_name_H-M   'P 1'
#
loop_
_entity.id
_entity.type
_entity.pdbx_description
1 polymer ?
#
loop_
_entity_poly.entity_id
_entity_poly.type
_entity_poly.pdbx_seq_one_letter_code
_entity_poly.pdbx_strand_id
1 'polypeptide(L)'
;MAKNGANPPAKRTRHRVDQTPKNKKKISKIFLCETDDQTERSENCNNLVLDQQARSCSHVIAAWAKGEGPIYYPSEAGLPIGGKTGRKFLKVEIHYNNPTMESGIIDESGFVFHVTPRLSFQARVFIFSDHNFTHTYPVVNCTPVTTDTE
;
A
#
# COMPACT_ATOMS: atom_id res chain seq x y z
N MET A 1 -45.03 7.79 3.30
CA MET A 1 -44.36 6.70 4.04
C MET A 1 -42.97 6.51 3.47
N ALA A 2 -41.94 6.72 4.29
CA ALA A 2 -40.54 6.69 3.92
C ALA A 2 -40.05 5.26 3.63
N LYS A 3 -39.30 5.06 2.54
CA LYS A 3 -38.33 3.97 2.46
C LYS A 3 -36.96 4.57 2.76
N ASN A 4 -36.58 4.55 4.03
CA ASN A 4 -35.22 4.82 4.47
C ASN A 4 -34.33 3.69 3.91
N GLY A 5 -33.72 3.94 2.75
CA GLY A 5 -32.65 3.10 2.22
C GLY A 5 -31.43 3.25 3.10
N ALA A 6 -31.32 2.39 4.12
CA ALA A 6 -30.09 2.26 4.89
C ALA A 6 -28.95 1.86 3.94
N ASN A 7 -28.05 2.80 3.70
CA ASN A 7 -26.89 2.59 2.86
C ASN A 7 -25.95 1.58 3.55
N PRO A 8 -25.46 0.54 2.85
CA PRO A 8 -24.59 -0.46 3.49
C PRO A 8 -23.32 0.20 4.06
N PRO A 9 -22.90 -0.18 5.28
CA PRO A 9 -21.72 0.38 5.93
C PRO A 9 -20.45 -0.03 5.17
N ALA A 10 -19.42 0.82 5.23
CA ALA A 10 -18.13 0.52 4.62
C ALA A 10 -17.53 -0.80 5.15
N LYS A 11 -16.90 -1.55 4.25
CA LYS A 11 -16.21 -2.80 4.57
C LYS A 11 -14.93 -2.44 5.35
N ARG A 12 -14.82 -2.90 6.60
CA ARG A 12 -13.66 -2.62 7.47
C ARG A 12 -12.66 -3.78 7.35
N THR A 13 -11.50 -3.56 6.74
CA THR A 13 -10.62 -4.62 6.22
C THR A 13 -9.65 -5.20 7.27
N ARG A 14 -9.60 -6.54 7.41
CA ARG A 14 -8.63 -7.26 8.24
C ARG A 14 -7.34 -7.43 7.44
N HIS A 15 -6.40 -6.53 7.65
CA HIS A 15 -5.15 -6.55 6.89
C HIS A 15 -4.23 -7.65 7.39
N ARG A 16 -4.31 -8.83 6.77
CA ARG A 16 -3.09 -9.56 6.48
C ARG A 16 -2.68 -9.06 5.11
N VAL A 17 -1.45 -8.57 4.98
CA VAL A 17 -0.88 -8.26 3.68
C VAL A 17 0.25 -9.26 3.48
N ASP A 18 0.04 -10.18 2.55
CA ASP A 18 1.07 -11.15 2.18
C ASP A 18 1.76 -10.65 0.93
N GLN A 19 3.08 -10.45 1.00
CA GLN A 19 3.86 -10.31 -0.21
C GLN A 19 4.12 -11.71 -0.79
N THR A 20 3.81 -11.92 -2.06
CA THR A 20 4.23 -13.12 -2.79
C THR A 20 5.63 -12.86 -3.35
N PRO A 21 6.72 -13.30 -2.67
CA PRO A 21 8.06 -12.85 -3.01
C PRO A 21 8.60 -13.69 -4.17
N LYS A 22 8.57 -13.13 -5.39
CA LYS A 22 9.26 -13.73 -6.55
C LYS A 22 10.68 -13.19 -6.72
N ASN A 23 10.92 -11.93 -6.32
CA ASN A 23 12.24 -11.31 -6.28
C ASN A 23 12.58 -10.86 -4.86
N LYS A 24 13.69 -11.39 -4.30
CA LYS A 24 14.16 -11.10 -2.93
C LYS A 24 15.16 -9.93 -2.86
N LYS A 25 15.54 -9.33 -3.98
CA LYS A 25 16.46 -8.17 -4.05
C LYS A 25 15.68 -6.84 -4.08
N LYS A 26 14.71 -6.67 -3.17
CA LYS A 26 13.91 -5.44 -3.13
C LYS A 26 13.33 -5.17 -1.75
N ILE A 27 12.91 -3.93 -1.55
CA ILE A 27 12.09 -3.49 -0.43
C ILE A 27 10.78 -2.95 -1.00
N SER A 28 9.65 -3.25 -0.34
CA SER A 28 8.35 -2.75 -0.77
C SER A 28 7.63 -2.06 0.37
N LYS A 29 6.99 -0.93 0.08
CA LYS A 29 6.16 -0.17 1.02
C LYS A 29 4.80 0.11 0.37
N ILE A 30 3.75 0.06 1.17
CA ILE A 30 2.40 0.37 0.72
C ILE A 30 1.89 1.54 1.54
N PHE A 31 1.46 2.58 0.83
CA PHE A 31 0.94 3.80 1.39
C PHE A 31 -0.56 3.91 1.10
N LEU A 32 -1.30 4.44 2.06
CA LEU A 32 -2.69 4.83 1.91
C LEU A 32 -2.76 6.28 1.44
N CYS A 33 -3.55 6.53 0.40
CA CYS A 33 -3.78 7.86 -0.13
C CYS A 33 -4.91 8.57 0.62
N GLU A 34 -4.75 9.87 0.83
CA GLU A 34 -5.79 10.70 1.46
C GLU A 34 -6.84 11.19 0.46
N THR A 35 -6.45 11.34 -0.80
CA THR A 35 -7.30 11.89 -1.87
C THR A 35 -7.71 10.81 -2.86
N ASP A 36 -8.88 11.02 -3.48
CA ASP A 36 -9.47 10.11 -4.47
C ASP A 36 -9.14 10.51 -5.93
N ASP A 37 -8.21 11.46 -6.13
CA ASP A 37 -7.81 12.00 -7.43
C ASP A 37 -6.55 11.35 -8.00
N GLN A 38 -6.25 10.11 -7.56
CA GLN A 38 -5.06 9.38 -8.01
C GLN A 38 -5.28 8.79 -9.40
N THR A 39 -4.23 8.85 -10.22
CA THR A 39 -4.19 8.19 -11.52
C THR A 39 -3.29 6.96 -11.44
N GLU A 40 -3.79 5.80 -11.87
CA GLU A 40 -2.99 4.57 -11.91
C GLU A 40 -1.86 4.71 -12.94
N ARG A 41 -0.61 4.80 -12.46
CA ARG A 41 0.58 4.94 -13.29
C ARG A 41 1.81 4.40 -12.56
N SER A 42 2.64 3.61 -13.25
CA SER A 42 3.94 3.17 -12.72
C SER A 42 5.04 4.13 -13.16
N GLU A 43 5.59 4.92 -12.24
CA GLU A 43 6.65 5.90 -12.52
C GLU A 43 7.77 5.88 -11.49
N ASN A 44 8.86 6.60 -11.80
CA ASN A 44 9.91 6.85 -10.82
C ASN A 44 9.37 7.75 -9.68
N CYS A 45 9.43 7.26 -8.45
CA CYS A 45 8.94 7.98 -7.27
C CYS A 45 9.64 9.31 -7.03
N ASN A 46 10.87 9.48 -7.49
CA ASN A 46 11.59 10.76 -7.35
C ASN A 46 10.88 11.89 -8.11
N ASN A 47 10.19 11.57 -9.20
CA ASN A 47 9.41 12.55 -9.97
C ASN A 47 8.08 12.86 -9.27
N LEU A 48 7.51 11.88 -8.56
CA LEU A 48 6.28 12.03 -7.79
C LEU A 48 6.44 12.91 -6.56
N VAL A 49 7.67 13.17 -6.11
CA VAL A 49 7.92 14.18 -5.08
C VAL A 49 7.44 15.55 -5.54
N LEU A 50 7.33 15.84 -6.84
CA LEU A 50 6.81 17.12 -7.34
C LEU A 50 5.28 17.13 -7.51
N ASP A 51 4.65 15.96 -7.56
CA ASP A 51 3.22 15.80 -7.76
C ASP A 51 2.47 15.89 -6.41
N GLN A 52 1.58 16.88 -6.31
CA GLN A 52 0.77 17.09 -5.12
C GLN A 52 -0.20 15.93 -4.85
N GLN A 53 -0.67 15.24 -5.90
CA GLN A 53 -1.57 14.09 -5.77
C GLN A 53 -0.82 12.90 -5.17
N ALA A 54 0.35 12.56 -5.70
CA ALA A 54 1.15 11.46 -5.17
C ALA A 54 1.72 11.69 -3.77
N ARG A 55 1.87 12.97 -3.36
CA ARG A 55 2.21 13.37 -1.98
C ARG A 55 1.09 13.07 -0.98
N SER A 56 -0.18 12.99 -1.41
CA SER A 56 -1.31 12.64 -0.53
C SER A 56 -1.19 11.21 0.02
N CYS A 57 -0.44 10.34 -0.67
CA CYS A 57 -0.15 8.98 -0.24
C CYS A 57 1.07 8.95 0.70
N SER A 58 0.84 9.25 1.97
CA SER A 58 1.89 9.39 2.99
C SER A 58 1.78 8.38 4.15
N HIS A 59 0.60 7.79 4.40
CA HIS A 59 0.40 6.87 5.52
C HIS A 59 0.84 5.46 5.14
N VAL A 60 1.95 4.97 5.69
CA VAL A 60 2.38 3.60 5.45
C VAL A 60 1.45 2.62 6.16
N ILE A 61 1.01 1.58 5.47
CA ILE A 61 0.12 0.54 6.00
C ILE A 61 0.79 -0.83 6.02
N ALA A 62 1.84 -1.02 5.23
CA ALA A 62 2.66 -2.20 5.28
C ALA A 62 4.02 -1.96 4.61
N ALA A 63 5.04 -2.67 5.06
CA ALA A 63 6.38 -2.67 4.48
C ALA A 63 6.98 -4.09 4.57
N TRP A 64 7.83 -4.43 3.61
CA TRP A 64 8.62 -5.67 3.62
C TRP A 64 10.03 -5.41 3.16
N ALA A 65 10.98 -5.91 3.93
CA ALA A 65 12.35 -6.11 3.53
C ALA A 65 12.75 -7.59 3.59
N LYS A 66 13.87 -7.93 2.95
CA LYS A 66 14.46 -9.27 3.05
C LYS A 66 14.71 -9.63 4.51
N GLY A 67 14.16 -10.77 4.95
CA GLY A 67 14.32 -11.27 6.32
C GLY A 67 13.18 -10.87 7.26
N GLU A 68 12.26 -10.02 6.83
CA GLU A 68 11.06 -9.67 7.59
C GLU A 68 9.92 -10.65 7.31
N GLY A 69 9.10 -10.90 8.34
CA GLY A 69 7.88 -11.68 8.22
C GLY A 69 6.70 -10.84 7.70
N PRO A 70 5.54 -11.47 7.46
CA PRO A 70 4.32 -10.75 7.14
C PRO A 70 3.86 -9.85 8.30
N ILE A 71 3.18 -8.76 7.94
CA ILE A 71 2.56 -7.84 8.91
C ILE A 71 1.18 -8.38 9.28
N TYR A 72 0.95 -8.56 10.58
CA TYR A 72 -0.32 -9.00 11.12
C TYR A 72 -0.98 -7.88 11.92
N TYR A 73 -2.20 -7.53 11.52
CA TYR A 73 -3.05 -6.67 12.32
C TYR A 73 -3.72 -7.47 13.44
N PRO A 74 -4.04 -6.83 14.60
CA PRO A 74 -4.82 -7.46 15.66
C PRO A 74 -6.15 -8.01 15.13
N SER A 75 -6.65 -9.08 15.75
CA SER A 75 -7.79 -9.84 15.23
C SER A 75 -9.09 -9.04 15.13
N GLU A 76 -9.21 -8.02 15.97
CA GLU A 76 -10.33 -7.12 16.22
C GLU A 76 -10.18 -5.74 15.55
N ALA A 77 -9.00 -5.47 14.97
CA ALA A 77 -8.65 -4.18 14.40
C ALA A 77 -8.21 -4.30 12.94
N GLY A 78 -8.32 -3.20 12.21
CA GLY A 78 -7.90 -3.15 10.81
C GLY A 78 -8.07 -1.77 10.23
N LEU A 79 -7.61 -1.58 9.00
CA LEU A 79 -7.67 -0.30 8.32
C LEU A 79 -8.89 -0.29 7.37
N PRO A 80 -9.66 0.80 7.25
CA PRO A 80 -10.73 0.89 6.27
C PRO A 80 -10.15 1.21 4.88
N ILE A 81 -10.22 0.26 3.95
CA ILE A 81 -9.89 0.45 2.53
C ILE A 81 -11.10 0.12 1.66
N GLY A 82 -11.31 0.91 0.61
CA GLY A 82 -12.42 0.82 -0.32
C GLY A 82 -13.81 1.10 0.27
N GLY A 83 -14.82 1.03 -0.60
CA GLY A 83 -16.22 1.28 -0.25
C GLY A 83 -16.49 2.74 0.14
N LYS A 84 -17.66 2.99 0.76
CA LYS A 84 -18.17 4.36 0.96
C LYS A 84 -17.39 5.23 1.94
N THR A 85 -16.69 4.61 2.89
CA THR A 85 -15.97 5.35 3.94
C THR A 85 -14.50 4.94 4.07
N GLY A 86 -14.02 4.00 3.25
CA GLY A 86 -12.61 3.65 3.18
C GLY A 86 -11.90 4.51 2.15
N ARG A 87 -10.56 4.51 2.21
CA ARG A 87 -9.74 5.17 1.19
C ARG A 87 -9.72 4.32 -0.07
N LYS A 88 -9.81 4.95 -1.24
CA LYS A 88 -9.97 4.25 -2.52
C LYS A 88 -8.67 3.92 -3.23
N PHE A 89 -7.56 4.51 -2.80
CA PHE A 89 -6.28 4.36 -3.46
C PHE A 89 -5.16 4.01 -2.49
N LEU A 90 -4.27 3.15 -2.97
CA LEU A 90 -3.00 2.82 -2.35
C LEU A 90 -1.88 3.23 -3.30
N LYS A 91 -0.73 3.63 -2.77
CA LYS A 91 0.52 3.77 -3.54
C LYS A 91 1.47 2.67 -3.11
N VAL A 92 1.94 1.88 -4.05
CA VAL A 92 2.99 0.89 -3.82
C VAL A 92 4.32 1.49 -4.24
N GLU A 93 5.30 1.48 -3.34
CA GLU A 93 6.67 1.93 -3.59
C GLU A 93 7.61 0.73 -3.52
N ILE A 94 8.39 0.49 -4.58
CA ILE A 94 9.33 -0.63 -4.66
C ILE A 94 10.73 -0.11 -4.92
N HIS A 95 11.66 -0.51 -4.05
CA HIS A 95 13.08 -0.20 -4.12
C HIS A 95 13.81 -1.45 -4.57
N TYR A 96 14.31 -1.48 -5.81
CA TYR A 96 15.07 -2.62 -6.31
C TYR A 96 16.56 -2.47 -5.98
N ASN A 97 17.14 -3.53 -5.40
CA ASN A 97 18.57 -3.67 -5.19
C ASN A 97 19.22 -4.31 -6.42
N ASN A 98 19.57 -3.50 -7.42
CA ASN A 98 20.19 -3.95 -8.67
C ASN A 98 21.58 -3.31 -8.91
N PRO A 99 22.59 -3.55 -8.05
CA PRO A 99 23.91 -2.92 -8.18
C PRO A 99 24.69 -3.46 -9.39
N THR A 100 24.39 -4.67 -9.83
CA THR A 100 24.99 -5.34 -11.00
C THR A 100 24.34 -4.93 -12.33
N MET A 101 23.31 -4.07 -12.30
CA MET A 101 22.55 -3.62 -13.47
C MET A 101 22.04 -4.77 -14.34
N GLU A 102 21.56 -5.84 -13.69
CA GLU A 102 20.90 -6.96 -14.36
C GLU A 102 19.68 -6.46 -15.15
N SER A 103 19.56 -6.88 -16.40
CA SER A 103 18.46 -6.51 -17.30
C SER A 103 17.62 -7.73 -17.70
N GLY A 104 16.41 -7.50 -18.22
CA GLY A 104 15.50 -8.58 -18.65
C GLY A 104 14.78 -9.33 -17.51
N ILE A 105 14.92 -8.87 -16.26
CA ILE A 105 14.21 -9.44 -15.11
C ILE A 105 12.81 -8.84 -15.03
N ILE A 106 11.78 -9.69 -15.10
CA ILE A 106 10.39 -9.32 -14.87
C ILE A 106 10.03 -9.68 -13.43
N ASP A 107 9.63 -8.68 -12.64
CA ASP A 107 9.14 -8.90 -11.28
C ASP A 107 7.61 -8.96 -11.24
N GLU A 108 7.08 -10.16 -11.03
CA GLU A 108 5.64 -10.42 -10.89
C GLU A 108 5.22 -10.63 -9.43
N SER A 109 5.97 -10.04 -8.48
CA SER A 109 5.56 -10.08 -7.08
C SER A 109 4.33 -9.21 -6.87
N GLY A 110 3.46 -9.62 -5.97
CA GLY A 110 2.25 -8.87 -5.62
C GLY A 110 1.98 -8.88 -4.13
N PHE A 111 0.86 -8.26 -3.76
CA PHE A 111 0.36 -8.19 -2.39
C PHE A 111 -1.06 -8.75 -2.34
N VAL A 112 -1.33 -9.58 -1.35
CA VAL A 112 -2.67 -10.10 -1.08
C VAL A 112 -3.22 -9.40 0.14
N PHE A 113 -4.30 -8.63 -0.04
CA PHE A 113 -5.05 -8.01 1.05
C PHE A 113 -6.21 -8.90 1.44
N HIS A 114 -6.27 -9.31 2.70
CA HIS A 114 -7.44 -10.00 3.23
C HIS A 114 -8.48 -8.95 3.66
N VAL A 115 -9.75 -9.10 3.25
CA VAL A 115 -10.82 -8.11 3.54
C VAL A 115 -11.93 -8.75 4.35
N THR A 116 -12.38 -8.08 5.41
CA THR A 116 -13.54 -8.50 6.22
C THR A 116 -14.55 -7.34 6.28
N PRO A 117 -15.84 -7.58 6.53
CA PRO A 117 -16.81 -6.52 6.79
C PRO A 117 -16.94 -6.17 8.28
N ARG A 118 -16.40 -6.99 9.19
CA ARG A 118 -16.62 -6.87 10.65
C ARG A 118 -15.32 -6.59 11.39
N LEU A 119 -15.11 -5.34 11.79
CA LEU A 119 -14.05 -4.95 12.72
C LEU A 119 -14.57 -3.99 13.77
N SER A 120 -14.05 -4.14 14.99
CA SER A 120 -14.42 -3.33 16.14
C SER A 120 -13.57 -2.07 16.25
N PHE A 121 -12.31 -2.12 15.80
CA PHE A 121 -11.35 -1.02 15.96
C PHE A 121 -10.64 -0.66 14.65
N GLN A 122 -10.19 0.59 14.54
CA GLN A 122 -9.34 1.05 13.45
C GLN A 122 -7.87 0.91 13.87
N ALA A 123 -7.07 0.30 13.02
CA ALA A 123 -5.63 0.15 13.23
C ALA A 123 -4.85 1.17 12.40
N ARG A 124 -3.70 1.60 12.91
CA ARG A 124 -2.72 2.44 12.21
C ARG A 124 -1.34 1.85 12.39
N VAL A 125 -0.53 1.94 11.34
CA VAL A 125 0.87 1.50 11.36
C VAL A 125 1.75 2.72 11.56
N PHE A 126 2.67 2.63 12.51
CA PHE A 126 3.71 3.61 12.74
C PHE A 126 5.04 2.96 12.37
N ILE A 127 5.75 3.57 11.41
CA ILE A 127 7.08 3.12 11.02
C ILE A 127 8.09 4.09 11.62
N PHE A 128 9.00 3.55 12.42
CA PHE A 128 10.17 4.28 12.88
C PHE A 128 11.32 3.96 11.92
N SER A 129 11.80 4.98 11.22
CA SER A 129 12.92 4.86 10.30
C SER A 129 13.97 5.91 10.65
N ASP A 130 15.24 5.52 10.71
CA ASP A 130 16.32 6.48 10.81
C ASP A 130 16.41 7.29 9.52
N HIS A 131 16.43 8.62 9.63
CA HIS A 131 16.56 9.54 8.50
C HIS A 131 17.89 9.38 7.74
N ASN A 132 18.88 8.68 8.32
CA ASN A 132 20.20 8.48 7.74
C ASN A 132 20.32 7.24 6.85
N PHE A 133 19.23 6.51 6.61
CA PHE A 133 19.24 5.36 5.73
C PHE A 133 19.08 5.78 4.26
N THR A 134 20.08 6.48 3.72
CA THR A 134 20.22 6.72 2.28
C THR A 134 20.69 5.45 1.61
N HIS A 135 19.75 4.55 1.29
CA HIS A 135 20.05 3.54 0.30
C HIS A 135 19.99 4.16 -1.10
N THR A 136 21.11 4.09 -1.81
CA THR A 136 21.19 4.24 -3.26
C THR A 136 20.45 3.07 -3.93
N TYR A 137 19.12 3.10 -3.89
CA TYR A 137 18.30 2.25 -4.76
C TYR A 137 18.09 3.02 -6.06
N PRO A 138 18.72 2.61 -7.18
CA PRO A 138 18.70 3.38 -8.42
C PRO A 138 17.31 3.40 -9.08
N VAL A 139 16.42 2.48 -8.69
CA VAL A 139 15.06 2.38 -9.21
C VAL A 139 14.08 2.31 -8.05
N VAL A 140 13.34 3.41 -7.88
CA VAL A 140 12.20 3.49 -6.99
C VAL A 140 10.97 3.69 -7.86
N ASN A 141 10.12 2.66 -7.96
CA ASN A 141 8.89 2.76 -8.74
C ASN A 141 7.68 2.88 -7.83
N CYS A 142 6.78 3.78 -8.21
CA CYS A 142 5.54 4.06 -7.51
C CYS A 142 4.37 3.78 -8.44
N THR A 143 3.39 3.05 -7.93
CA THR A 143 2.15 2.75 -8.65
C THR A 143 0.95 2.98 -7.74
N PRO A 144 0.08 3.96 -8.03
CA PRO A 144 -1.24 4.03 -7.45
C PRO A 144 -2.10 2.85 -7.92
N VAL A 145 -2.83 2.23 -7.00
CA VAL A 145 -3.71 1.08 -7.25
C VAL A 145 -5.05 1.35 -6.57
N THR A 146 -6.15 1.14 -7.29
CA THR A 146 -7.49 1.19 -6.71
C THR A 146 -7.72 0.06 -5.71
N THR A 147 -8.37 0.37 -4.60
CA THR A 147 -8.82 -0.61 -3.61
C THR A 147 -10.26 -1.06 -3.85
N ASP A 148 -10.98 -0.34 -4.71
CA ASP A 148 -12.35 -0.70 -5.06
C ASP A 148 -12.31 -1.80 -6.12
N THR A 149 -12.89 -2.95 -5.78
CA THR A 149 -13.25 -3.98 -6.76
C THR A 149 -14.57 -3.54 -7.40
N GLU A 150 -14.61 -3.43 -8.73
CA GLU A 150 -15.87 -3.24 -9.49
C GLU A 150 -16.99 -4.20 -9.04
#